data_AF-A0A3D4H275-F1
#
_entry.id   AF-A0A3D4H275-F1
#
_cell.length_a   1.000
_cell.length_b   1.000
_cell.length_c   1.000
_cell.angle_alpha   90.00
_cell.angle_beta   90.00
_cell.angle_gamma   90.00
#
_symmetry.space_group_name_H-M   'P 1'
#
loop_
_entity.id
_entity.type
_entity.pdbx_description
1 polymer ?
#
loop_
_entity_poly.entity_id
_entity_poly.type
_entity_poly.pdbx_seq_one_letter_code
_entity_poly.pdbx_strand_id
1 'polypeptide(L)'
;MAGAIAVVTLLFPIGILGKNYYTHNRSQDYVAHDYAYNILQSCPPNTILFTNGDNDTYPLWFLQYVKGVRRDVRVTNLSLLKTTWYVKQLRDLEPKIPIGMTDQQINQQVTARPWRETKDIPLAGLTIKGEEIPTAEYLAGNSSQRIRVLESHSYMIWWIVQKNNWERPIYFSVTVPESNMAGLKPFLSMEGMGYRLVKERAPGQFDVGLTADHLMNTYRFSGVADQNVYKDAVARRLLGNYLVLFDGLIRAYLQQDLPAMAFQTLQKAEVLVPPHSLDTPLVWASMANHYRQTALKFAEAGRPDSALVCLEELIRLDPETTDRQQIEETIRTWQHQIDSL
;
A
#
# COMPACT_ATOMS: atom_id res chain seq x y z
N MET A 1 -8.60 53.83 24.84
CA MET A 1 -9.61 52.83 24.41
C MET A 1 -9.21 52.16 23.09
N ALA A 2 -8.90 52.91 22.03
CA ALA A 2 -8.48 52.35 20.73
C ALA A 2 -7.25 51.41 20.79
N GLY A 3 -6.21 51.74 21.57
CA GLY A 3 -5.02 50.88 21.70
C GLY A 3 -5.29 49.54 22.39
N ALA A 4 -6.16 49.51 23.41
CA ALA A 4 -6.55 48.27 24.08
C ALA A 4 -7.41 47.38 23.17
N ILE A 5 -8.30 47.98 22.39
CA ILE A 5 -9.08 47.27 21.36
C ILE A 5 -8.13 46.67 20.32
N ALA A 6 -7.16 47.43 19.81
CA ALA A 6 -6.18 46.94 18.84
C ALA A 6 -5.34 45.75 19.38
N VAL A 7 -4.90 45.81 20.64
CA VAL A 7 -4.17 44.71 21.29
C VAL A 7 -5.05 43.45 21.39
N VAL A 8 -6.30 43.58 21.86
CA VAL A 8 -7.23 42.44 21.96
C VAL A 8 -7.56 41.86 20.58
N THR A 9 -7.75 42.70 19.57
CA THR A 9 -7.99 42.28 18.18
C THR A 9 -6.80 41.55 17.58
N LEU A 10 -5.56 41.85 17.96
CA LEU A 10 -4.36 41.13 17.51
C LEU A 10 -4.08 39.86 18.33
N LEU A 11 -4.45 39.81 19.60
CA LEU A 11 -4.27 38.61 20.44
C LEU A 11 -5.10 37.42 19.95
N PHE A 12 -6.30 37.65 19.42
CA PHE A 12 -7.15 36.60 18.86
C PHE A 12 -6.49 35.83 17.69
N PRO A 13 -6.06 36.46 16.59
CA PRO A 13 -5.42 35.76 15.49
C PRO A 13 -4.06 35.17 15.89
N ILE A 14 -3.30 35.80 16.80
CA ILE A 14 -2.03 35.23 17.30
C ILE A 14 -2.28 33.95 18.10
N GLY A 15 -3.30 33.94 18.97
CA GLY A 15 -3.67 32.75 19.74
C GLY A 15 -4.16 31.60 18.86
N ILE A 16 -4.99 31.90 17.85
CA ILE A 16 -5.44 30.92 16.85
C ILE A 16 -4.26 30.40 16.02
N LEU A 17 -3.36 31.29 15.59
CA LEU A 17 -2.15 30.92 14.87
C LEU A 17 -1.30 29.97 15.72
N GLY A 18 -0.95 30.34 16.95
CA GLY A 18 -0.13 29.50 17.84
C GLY A 18 -0.75 28.13 18.11
N LYS A 19 -2.06 28.06 18.39
CA LYS A 19 -2.76 26.80 18.67
C LYS A 19 -2.84 25.87 17.45
N ASN A 20 -3.00 26.44 16.26
CA ASN A 20 -3.22 25.68 15.03
C ASN A 20 -1.94 25.54 14.17
N TYR A 21 -0.85 26.22 14.54
CA TYR A 21 0.36 26.28 13.73
C TYR A 21 0.91 24.87 13.45
N TYR A 22 1.03 24.04 14.48
CA TYR A 22 1.55 22.68 14.32
C TYR A 22 0.72 21.85 13.33
N THR A 23 -0.61 21.86 13.44
CA THR A 23 -1.50 21.05 12.59
C THR A 23 -1.67 21.61 11.18
N HIS A 24 -1.42 22.91 10.97
CA HIS A 24 -1.57 23.58 9.67
C HIS A 24 -0.24 23.83 8.96
N ASN A 25 0.89 23.72 9.66
CA ASN A 25 2.21 23.82 9.04
C ASN A 25 2.51 22.54 8.25
N ARG A 26 2.38 22.64 6.93
CA ARG A 26 2.65 21.54 5.98
C ARG A 26 4.02 21.66 5.29
N SER A 27 4.88 22.59 5.73
CA SER A 27 6.14 22.93 5.02
C SER A 27 7.14 21.77 4.92
N GLN A 28 7.05 20.78 5.80
CA GLN A 28 7.90 19.59 5.81
C GLN A 28 7.09 18.28 5.68
N ASP A 29 5.80 18.39 5.34
CA ASP A 29 4.93 17.23 5.10
C ASP A 29 5.07 16.77 3.65
N TYR A 30 6.03 15.87 3.42
CA TYR A 30 6.29 15.26 2.12
C TYR A 30 5.60 13.91 1.95
N VAL A 31 4.74 13.48 2.87
CA VAL A 31 4.18 12.12 2.87
C VAL A 31 3.45 11.83 1.57
N ALA A 32 2.51 12.70 1.14
CA ALA A 32 1.77 12.50 -0.10
C ALA A 32 2.67 12.51 -1.35
N HIS A 33 3.70 13.36 -1.35
CA HIS A 33 4.67 13.47 -2.44
C HIS A 33 5.49 12.19 -2.57
N ASP A 34 6.13 11.76 -1.48
CA ASP A 34 7.01 10.60 -1.48
C ASP A 34 6.24 9.30 -1.66
N TYR A 35 5.04 9.20 -1.10
CA TYR A 35 4.14 8.06 -1.33
C TYR A 35 3.81 7.85 -2.80
N ALA A 36 3.43 8.93 -3.51
CA ALA A 36 3.21 8.87 -4.94
C ALA A 36 4.49 8.61 -5.74
N TYR A 37 5.61 9.19 -5.32
CA TYR A 37 6.91 8.94 -5.95
C TYR A 37 7.25 7.46 -5.88
N ASN A 38 7.12 6.85 -4.70
CA ASN A 38 7.43 5.45 -4.44
C ASN A 38 6.51 4.50 -5.23
N ILE A 39 5.21 4.79 -5.32
CA ILE A 39 4.28 4.06 -6.21
C ILE A 39 4.75 4.12 -7.66
N LEU A 40 5.10 5.31 -8.17
CA LEU A 40 5.57 5.46 -9.55
C LEU A 40 6.89 4.70 -9.79
N GLN A 41 7.83 4.75 -8.84
CA GLN A 41 9.11 4.04 -8.98
C GLN A 41 8.97 2.52 -8.92
N SER A 42 7.88 2.01 -8.33
CA SER A 42 7.57 0.56 -8.34
C SER A 42 7.17 0.05 -9.73
N CYS A 43 6.78 0.96 -10.63
CA CYS A 43 6.29 0.59 -11.94
C CYS A 43 7.44 0.56 -12.96
N PRO A 44 7.61 -0.50 -13.77
CA PRO A 44 8.51 -0.46 -14.93
C PRO A 44 8.02 0.53 -16.01
N PRO A 45 8.84 0.85 -17.03
CA PRO A 45 8.48 1.79 -18.08
C PRO A 45 7.17 1.45 -18.81
N ASN A 46 6.40 2.47 -19.19
CA ASN A 46 5.15 2.36 -19.94
C ASN A 46 4.03 1.56 -19.23
N THR A 47 4.06 1.45 -17.90
CA THR A 47 3.04 0.71 -17.13
C THR A 47 1.64 1.33 -17.23
N ILE A 48 0.58 0.51 -17.21
CA ILE A 48 -0.79 0.93 -16.89
C ILE A 48 -1.01 0.68 -15.39
N LEU A 49 -1.14 1.75 -14.61
CA LEU A 49 -1.28 1.69 -13.16
C LEU A 49 -2.72 1.98 -12.75
N PHE A 50 -3.42 1.00 -12.21
CA PHE A 50 -4.74 1.17 -11.61
C PHE A 50 -4.64 1.70 -10.18
N THR A 51 -5.41 2.75 -9.89
CA THR A 51 -5.47 3.41 -8.58
C THR A 51 -6.90 3.43 -8.05
N ASN A 52 -7.09 3.52 -6.74
CA ASN A 52 -8.41 3.34 -6.16
C ASN A 52 -9.22 4.64 -6.09
N GLY A 53 -8.59 5.72 -5.62
CA GLY A 53 -9.30 6.92 -5.15
C GLY A 53 -8.51 8.20 -5.34
N ASP A 54 -8.89 9.25 -4.62
CA ASP A 54 -8.24 10.56 -4.67
C ASP A 54 -6.88 10.56 -3.96
N ASN A 55 -6.77 9.90 -2.80
CA ASN A 55 -5.59 9.90 -1.95
C ASN A 55 -4.31 9.34 -2.61
N ASP A 56 -4.44 8.40 -3.56
CA ASP A 56 -3.32 7.93 -4.38
C ASP A 56 -3.25 8.68 -5.72
N THR A 57 -4.37 8.87 -6.41
CA THR A 57 -4.39 9.41 -7.78
C THR A 57 -3.93 10.86 -7.88
N TYR A 58 -4.39 11.75 -6.99
CA TYR A 58 -4.08 13.17 -7.14
C TYR A 58 -2.61 13.49 -6.89
N PRO A 59 -1.96 12.94 -5.85
CA PRO A 59 -0.51 13.09 -5.70
C PRO A 59 0.28 12.51 -6.88
N LEU A 60 -0.15 11.36 -7.44
CA LEU A 60 0.46 10.78 -8.64
C LEU A 60 0.37 11.72 -9.85
N TRP A 61 -0.83 12.26 -10.14
CA TRP A 61 -1.01 13.22 -11.23
C TRP A 61 -0.25 14.52 -11.00
N PHE A 62 -0.18 15.02 -9.77
CA PHE A 62 0.65 16.18 -9.44
C PHE A 62 2.12 15.93 -9.83
N LEU A 63 2.67 14.77 -9.45
CA LEU A 63 4.04 14.41 -9.81
C LEU A 63 4.24 14.31 -11.33
N GLN A 64 3.28 13.75 -12.07
CA GLN A 64 3.39 13.60 -13.52
C GLN A 64 3.25 14.93 -14.27
N TYR A 65 2.18 15.69 -14.00
CA TYR A 65 1.86 16.90 -14.76
C TYR A 65 2.71 18.09 -14.32
N VAL A 66 2.92 18.28 -13.01
CA VAL A 66 3.63 19.43 -12.46
C VAL A 66 5.13 19.16 -12.33
N LYS A 67 5.52 18.00 -11.77
CA LYS A 67 6.94 17.68 -11.50
C LYS A 67 7.64 16.92 -12.62
N GLY A 68 6.90 16.42 -13.61
CA GLY A 68 7.47 15.69 -14.74
C GLY A 68 7.99 14.29 -14.41
N VAL A 69 7.64 13.73 -13.25
CA VAL A 69 8.11 12.41 -12.81
C VAL A 69 7.29 11.31 -13.50
N ARG A 70 7.97 10.35 -14.13
CA ARG A 70 7.36 9.12 -14.67
C ARG A 70 6.10 9.35 -15.53
N ARG A 71 6.19 10.30 -16.48
CA ARG A 71 5.11 10.60 -17.45
C ARG A 71 4.79 9.44 -18.39
N ASP A 72 5.63 8.42 -18.43
CA ASP A 72 5.43 7.18 -19.19
C ASP A 72 4.36 6.24 -18.57
N VAL A 73 4.14 6.33 -17.25
CA VAL A 73 3.15 5.50 -16.55
C VAL A 73 1.75 6.08 -16.77
N ARG A 74 0.79 5.27 -17.22
CA ARG A 74 -0.60 5.71 -17.34
C ARG A 74 -1.38 5.40 -16.06
N VAL A 75 -1.58 6.43 -15.22
CA VAL A 75 -2.42 6.35 -14.02
C VAL A 75 -3.90 6.28 -14.41
N THR A 76 -4.58 5.24 -13.92
CA THR A 76 -5.96 4.87 -14.28
C THR A 76 -6.80 4.71 -13.01
N ASN A 77 -7.54 5.75 -12.65
CA ASN A 77 -8.37 5.76 -11.45
C ASN A 77 -9.63 4.93 -11.64
N LEU A 78 -9.85 3.94 -10.77
CA LEU A 78 -10.96 2.99 -10.86
C LEU A 78 -12.33 3.63 -10.60
N SER A 79 -12.39 4.66 -9.75
CA SER A 79 -13.63 5.42 -9.52
C SER A 79 -14.05 6.21 -10.76
N LEU A 80 -13.09 6.81 -11.47
CA LEU A 80 -13.33 7.53 -12.73
C LEU A 80 -13.52 6.58 -13.92
N LEU A 81 -12.98 5.37 -13.87
CA LEU A 81 -13.14 4.34 -14.92
C LEU A 81 -14.60 3.90 -15.12
N LYS A 82 -15.48 4.27 -14.18
CA LYS A 82 -16.93 4.12 -14.28
C LYS A 82 -17.60 5.16 -15.19
N THR A 83 -16.86 6.17 -15.66
CA THR A 83 -17.38 7.29 -16.45
C THR A 83 -16.90 7.23 -17.90
N THR A 84 -17.82 7.52 -18.83
CA THR A 84 -17.54 7.42 -20.28
C THR A 84 -16.49 8.45 -20.73
N TRP A 85 -16.52 9.66 -20.18
CA TRP A 85 -15.57 10.72 -20.53
C TRP A 85 -14.14 10.34 -20.14
N TYR A 86 -13.94 9.70 -18.98
CA TYR A 86 -12.61 9.30 -18.53
C TYR A 86 -12.07 8.16 -19.38
N VAL A 87 -12.91 7.18 -19.74
CA VAL A 87 -12.54 6.11 -20.67
C VAL A 87 -12.12 6.67 -22.03
N LYS A 88 -12.82 7.69 -22.56
CA LYS A 88 -12.38 8.41 -23.77
C LYS A 88 -11.04 9.12 -23.56
N GLN A 89 -10.84 9.77 -22.42
CA GLN A 89 -9.58 10.41 -22.08
C GLN A 89 -8.40 9.43 -22.04
N LEU A 90 -8.61 8.23 -21.48
CA LEU A 90 -7.62 7.14 -21.48
C LEU A 90 -7.28 6.63 -22.88
N ARG A 91 -8.26 6.60 -23.79
CA ARG A 91 -8.07 6.20 -25.19
C ARG A 91 -7.33 7.27 -26.01
N ASP A 92 -7.66 8.54 -25.77
CA ASP A 92 -7.34 9.63 -26.70
C ASP A 92 -6.13 10.48 -26.29
N LEU A 93 -5.82 10.58 -24.99
CA LEU A 93 -4.71 11.40 -24.49
C LEU A 93 -3.49 10.56 -24.12
N GLU A 94 -2.30 11.05 -24.48
CA GLU A 94 -1.04 10.38 -24.12
C GLU A 94 -0.78 10.42 -22.60
N PRO A 95 -0.16 9.37 -22.02
CA PRO A 95 0.11 8.07 -22.64
C PRO A 95 -1.18 7.25 -22.80
N LYS A 96 -1.53 6.87 -24.04
CA LYS A 96 -2.81 6.22 -24.37
C LYS A 96 -2.90 4.79 -23.87
N ILE A 97 -4.11 4.33 -23.57
CA ILE A 97 -4.43 2.91 -23.38
C ILE A 97 -5.12 2.40 -24.66
N PRO A 98 -4.72 1.24 -25.22
CA PRO A 98 -5.29 0.71 -26.46
C PRO A 98 -6.70 0.14 -26.25
N ILE A 99 -7.66 0.98 -25.85
CA ILE A 99 -9.04 0.56 -25.56
C ILE A 99 -9.75 0.07 -26.83
N GLY A 100 -9.51 0.68 -27.99
CA GLY A 100 -10.07 0.21 -29.26
C GLY A 100 -11.60 0.17 -29.32
N MET A 101 -12.28 0.95 -28.47
CA MET A 101 -13.73 1.17 -28.52
C MET A 101 -14.06 2.49 -29.22
N THR A 102 -15.15 2.50 -30.00
CA THR A 102 -15.76 3.74 -30.51
C THR A 102 -16.48 4.50 -29.39
N ASP A 103 -16.77 5.78 -29.63
CA ASP A 103 -17.55 6.59 -28.68
C ASP A 103 -18.91 6.00 -28.34
N GLN A 104 -19.59 5.42 -29.33
CA GLN A 104 -20.85 4.74 -29.14
C GLN A 104 -20.69 3.50 -28.26
N GLN A 105 -19.65 2.69 -28.50
CA GLN A 105 -19.36 1.52 -27.68
C GLN A 105 -19.05 1.93 -26.23
N ILE A 106 -18.23 2.96 -26.01
CA ILE A 106 -17.94 3.46 -24.66
C ILE A 106 -19.24 3.90 -23.96
N ASN A 107 -20.07 4.69 -24.64
CA ASN A 107 -21.32 5.20 -24.07
C ASN A 107 -22.32 4.08 -23.72
N GLN A 108 -22.26 2.93 -24.40
CA GLN A 108 -23.16 1.80 -24.17
C GLN A 108 -22.59 0.76 -23.20
N GLN A 109 -21.26 0.59 -23.16
CA GLN A 109 -20.62 -0.53 -22.47
C GLN A 109 -20.04 -0.18 -21.10
N VAL A 110 -19.73 1.11 -20.83
CA VAL A 110 -19.28 1.59 -19.52
C VAL A 110 -20.48 1.78 -18.60
N THR A 111 -21.07 0.65 -18.21
CA THR A 111 -22.23 0.60 -17.31
C THR A 111 -22.17 -0.66 -16.45
N ALA A 112 -22.79 -0.59 -15.27
CA ALA A 112 -22.91 -1.73 -14.39
C ALA A 112 -23.87 -2.77 -14.98
N ARG A 113 -23.61 -4.06 -14.75
CA ARG A 113 -24.36 -5.17 -15.39
C ARG A 113 -24.86 -6.16 -14.35
N PRO A 114 -26.10 -6.66 -14.45
CA PRO A 114 -26.56 -7.75 -13.60
C PRO A 114 -25.65 -8.98 -13.73
N TRP A 115 -25.22 -9.54 -12.60
CA TRP A 115 -24.36 -10.72 -12.53
C TRP A 115 -25.15 -11.89 -11.93
N ARG A 116 -25.94 -12.54 -12.77
CA ARG A 116 -26.92 -13.56 -12.33
C ARG A 116 -26.31 -14.96 -12.16
N GLU A 117 -25.29 -15.26 -12.94
CA GLU A 117 -24.67 -16.58 -13.00
C GLU A 117 -23.18 -16.48 -12.66
N THR A 118 -22.74 -17.34 -11.74
CA THR A 118 -21.32 -17.53 -11.45
C THR A 118 -20.71 -18.30 -12.61
N LYS A 119 -19.76 -17.69 -13.32
CA LYS A 119 -19.05 -18.33 -14.44
C LYS A 119 -17.62 -17.84 -14.52
N ASP A 120 -16.74 -18.73 -14.96
CA ASP A 120 -15.34 -18.41 -15.23
C ASP A 120 -15.22 -17.46 -16.43
N ILE A 121 -14.24 -16.56 -16.37
CA ILE A 121 -13.99 -15.56 -17.41
C ILE A 121 -12.59 -15.78 -17.99
N PRO A 122 -12.48 -16.18 -19.28
CA PRO A 122 -11.21 -16.19 -19.97
C PRO A 122 -10.76 -14.75 -20.24
N LEU A 123 -9.51 -14.43 -19.93
CA LEU A 123 -8.97 -13.08 -20.03
C LEU A 123 -7.49 -13.09 -20.42
N ALA A 124 -7.18 -12.76 -21.68
CA ALA A 124 -5.80 -12.69 -22.18
C ALA A 124 -4.93 -13.94 -21.86
N GLY A 125 -5.53 -15.14 -21.88
CA GLY A 125 -4.87 -16.39 -21.52
C GLY A 125 -4.94 -16.76 -20.03
N LEU A 126 -5.53 -15.92 -19.19
CA LEU A 126 -5.91 -16.22 -17.81
C LEU A 126 -7.33 -16.82 -17.76
N THR A 127 -7.64 -17.50 -16.66
CA THR A 127 -9.00 -17.92 -16.31
C THR A 127 -9.32 -17.37 -14.92
N ILE A 128 -10.13 -16.32 -14.88
CA ILE A 128 -10.65 -15.77 -13.62
C ILE A 128 -11.80 -16.68 -13.17
N LYS A 129 -11.76 -17.13 -11.92
CA LYS A 129 -12.81 -17.99 -11.39
C LYS A 129 -14.06 -17.20 -11.04
N GLY A 130 -15.22 -17.73 -11.42
CA GLY A 130 -16.50 -17.03 -11.24
C GLY A 130 -16.77 -16.63 -9.79
N GLU A 131 -16.36 -17.45 -8.84
CA GLU A 131 -16.48 -17.23 -7.39
C GLU A 131 -15.57 -16.12 -6.85
N GLU A 132 -14.48 -15.80 -7.55
CA GLU A 132 -13.53 -14.74 -7.19
C GLU A 132 -13.94 -13.37 -7.76
N ILE A 133 -14.97 -13.32 -8.61
CA ILE A 133 -15.41 -12.08 -9.26
C ILE A 133 -16.20 -11.23 -8.25
N PRO A 134 -15.70 -10.02 -7.91
CA PRO A 134 -16.39 -9.16 -6.97
C PRO A 134 -17.67 -8.61 -7.59
N THR A 135 -18.77 -8.69 -6.84
CA THR A 135 -20.08 -8.14 -7.21
C THR A 135 -20.61 -7.27 -6.10
N ALA A 136 -21.20 -6.14 -6.45
CA ALA A 136 -21.98 -5.33 -5.52
C ALA A 136 -23.42 -5.84 -5.45
N GLU A 137 -24.07 -5.69 -4.30
CA GLU A 137 -25.49 -6.01 -4.12
C GLU A 137 -26.34 -4.73 -4.11
N TYR A 138 -27.38 -4.69 -4.94
CA TYR A 138 -28.34 -3.59 -4.98
C TYR A 138 -29.75 -4.09 -4.74
N LEU A 139 -30.63 -3.24 -4.21
CA LEU A 139 -32.06 -3.53 -4.14
C LEU A 139 -32.67 -3.43 -5.53
N ALA A 140 -33.48 -4.43 -5.91
CA ALA A 140 -34.23 -4.40 -7.15
C ALA A 140 -35.47 -3.49 -6.98
N GLY A 141 -35.30 -2.19 -7.27
CA GLY A 141 -36.38 -1.20 -7.17
C GLY A 141 -36.93 -1.10 -5.74
N ASN A 142 -38.26 -1.15 -5.60
CA ASN A 142 -38.93 -1.11 -4.29
C ASN A 142 -39.05 -2.49 -3.61
N SER A 143 -38.43 -3.54 -4.18
CA SER A 143 -38.47 -4.88 -3.57
C SER A 143 -37.36 -5.06 -2.54
N SER A 144 -37.56 -6.00 -1.62
CA SER A 144 -36.52 -6.48 -0.70
C SER A 144 -35.50 -7.43 -1.37
N GLN A 145 -35.71 -7.77 -2.65
CA GLN A 145 -34.83 -8.67 -3.38
C GLN A 145 -33.53 -7.97 -3.75
N ARG A 146 -32.41 -8.58 -3.36
CA ARG A 146 -31.07 -8.12 -3.75
C ARG A 146 -30.66 -8.74 -5.07
N ILE A 147 -30.07 -7.93 -5.94
CA ILE A 147 -29.46 -8.36 -7.19
C ILE A 147 -27.94 -8.14 -7.13
N ARG A 148 -27.20 -9.15 -7.57
CA ARG A 148 -25.75 -9.05 -7.77
C ARG A 148 -25.47 -8.29 -9.05
N VAL A 149 -24.53 -7.35 -8.99
CA VAL A 149 -24.16 -6.46 -10.08
C VAL A 149 -22.65 -6.45 -10.21
N LEU A 150 -22.19 -6.66 -11.43
CA LEU A 150 -20.81 -6.40 -11.84
C LEU A 150 -20.66 -4.91 -12.09
N GLU A 151 -19.77 -4.25 -11.35
CA GLU A 151 -19.50 -2.84 -11.54
C GLU A 151 -18.79 -2.57 -12.87
N SER A 152 -19.03 -1.38 -13.45
CA SER A 152 -18.46 -0.98 -14.74
C SER A 152 -16.94 -0.98 -14.76
N HIS A 153 -16.29 -0.63 -13.65
CA HIS A 153 -14.83 -0.61 -13.55
C HIS A 153 -14.22 -2.02 -13.73
N SER A 154 -14.83 -3.08 -13.17
CA SER A 154 -14.37 -4.47 -13.33
C SER A 154 -14.41 -4.90 -14.79
N TYR A 155 -15.51 -4.58 -15.49
CA TYR A 155 -15.63 -4.83 -16.92
C TYR A 155 -14.55 -4.09 -17.71
N MET A 156 -14.27 -2.82 -17.36
CA MET A 156 -13.25 -2.04 -18.04
C MET A 156 -11.82 -2.52 -17.76
N ILE A 157 -11.52 -3.00 -16.55
CA ILE A 157 -10.25 -3.67 -16.24
C ILE A 157 -10.06 -4.87 -17.17
N TRP A 158 -11.05 -5.77 -17.25
CA TRP A 158 -10.98 -6.94 -18.14
C TRP A 158 -10.81 -6.53 -19.60
N TRP A 159 -11.55 -5.52 -20.05
CA TRP A 159 -11.40 -5.04 -21.42
C TRP A 159 -9.98 -4.51 -21.69
N ILE A 160 -9.43 -3.70 -20.78
CA ILE A 160 -8.08 -3.15 -20.90
C ILE A 160 -7.04 -4.27 -20.88
N VAL A 161 -7.13 -5.24 -19.97
CA VAL A 161 -6.22 -6.40 -19.91
C VAL A 161 -6.29 -7.19 -21.21
N GLN A 162 -7.49 -7.48 -21.71
CA GLN A 162 -7.71 -8.23 -22.95
C GLN A 162 -7.13 -7.52 -24.18
N LYS A 163 -7.30 -6.19 -24.26
CA LYS A 163 -6.80 -5.40 -25.40
C LYS A 163 -5.31 -5.12 -25.32
N ASN A 164 -4.79 -4.90 -24.13
CA ASN A 164 -3.35 -4.73 -23.89
C ASN A 164 -2.58 -6.02 -24.21
N ASN A 165 -3.18 -7.20 -23.98
CA ASN A 165 -2.62 -8.51 -24.36
C ASN A 165 -1.12 -8.67 -24.03
N TRP A 166 -0.72 -8.27 -22.83
CA TRP A 166 0.66 -8.33 -22.32
C TRP A 166 1.68 -7.42 -23.03
N GLU A 167 1.26 -6.48 -23.87
CA GLU A 167 2.16 -5.51 -24.51
C GLU A 167 2.78 -4.53 -23.52
N ARG A 168 1.97 -4.07 -22.54
CA ARG A 168 2.44 -3.20 -21.45
C ARG A 168 2.26 -3.87 -20.09
N PRO A 169 3.14 -3.59 -19.12
CA PRO A 169 2.93 -4.04 -17.75
C PRO A 169 1.66 -3.42 -17.16
N ILE A 170 0.88 -4.22 -16.44
CA ILE A 170 -0.34 -3.77 -15.74
C ILE A 170 -0.10 -3.91 -14.24
N TYR A 171 -0.31 -2.82 -13.51
CA TYR A 171 -0.13 -2.77 -12.06
C TYR A 171 -1.38 -2.26 -11.37
N PHE A 172 -1.59 -2.70 -10.13
CA PHE A 172 -2.54 -2.10 -9.20
C PHE A 172 -1.74 -1.46 -8.06
N SER A 173 -2.06 -0.23 -7.70
CA SER A 173 -1.46 0.42 -6.52
C SER A 173 -1.78 -0.39 -5.26
N VAL A 174 -0.87 -0.40 -4.27
CA VAL A 174 -1.06 -1.08 -2.97
C VAL A 174 -2.35 -0.65 -2.23
N THR A 175 -2.87 0.53 -2.58
CA THR A 175 -4.11 1.13 -2.07
C THR A 175 -5.39 0.56 -2.68
N VAL A 176 -5.31 -0.22 -3.76
CA VAL A 176 -6.48 -0.85 -4.39
C VAL A 176 -6.92 -2.05 -3.53
N PRO A 177 -8.17 -2.07 -3.03
CA PRO A 177 -8.68 -3.21 -2.30
C PRO A 177 -8.99 -4.36 -3.27
N GLU A 178 -8.93 -5.60 -2.77
CA GLU A 178 -9.21 -6.80 -3.55
C GLU A 178 -10.58 -6.77 -4.26
N SER A 179 -11.60 -6.18 -3.61
CA SER A 179 -12.93 -6.01 -4.19
C SER A 179 -12.95 -5.19 -5.50
N ASN A 180 -11.91 -4.39 -5.73
CA ASN A 180 -11.79 -3.53 -6.92
C ASN A 180 -10.75 -4.07 -7.92
N MET A 181 -10.17 -5.25 -7.67
CA MET A 181 -9.19 -5.89 -8.56
C MET A 181 -9.82 -6.81 -9.62
N ALA A 182 -11.15 -6.81 -9.75
CA ALA A 182 -11.88 -7.56 -10.77
C ALA A 182 -11.55 -9.07 -10.82
N GLY A 183 -11.32 -9.70 -9.65
CA GLY A 183 -10.98 -11.13 -9.54
C GLY A 183 -9.55 -11.47 -9.94
N LEU A 184 -8.68 -10.48 -10.15
CA LEU A 184 -7.29 -10.70 -10.58
C LEU A 184 -6.33 -10.97 -9.44
N LYS A 185 -6.73 -10.87 -8.17
CA LYS A 185 -5.85 -10.99 -7.00
C LYS A 185 -4.93 -12.24 -7.03
N PRO A 186 -5.39 -13.44 -7.43
CA PRO A 186 -4.51 -14.62 -7.52
C PRO A 186 -3.40 -14.52 -8.58
N PHE A 187 -3.47 -13.53 -9.47
CA PHE A 187 -2.52 -13.27 -10.55
C PHE A 187 -1.69 -12.00 -10.29
N LEU A 188 -1.67 -11.51 -9.06
CA LEU A 188 -0.96 -10.29 -8.68
C LEU A 188 0.27 -10.60 -7.84
N SER A 189 1.44 -10.21 -8.34
CA SER A 189 2.71 -10.22 -7.60
C SER A 189 2.99 -8.85 -7.01
N MET A 190 3.25 -8.76 -5.70
CA MET A 190 3.66 -7.52 -5.05
C MET A 190 5.13 -7.23 -5.39
N GLU A 191 5.37 -6.13 -6.09
CA GLU A 191 6.70 -5.63 -6.48
C GLU A 191 6.87 -4.23 -5.88
N GLY A 192 7.09 -4.16 -4.57
CA GLY A 192 7.00 -2.91 -3.81
C GLY A 192 5.56 -2.40 -3.66
N MET A 193 5.34 -1.10 -3.85
CA MET A 193 4.01 -0.45 -3.70
C MET A 193 3.07 -0.68 -4.88
N GLY A 194 3.44 -1.54 -5.83
CA GLY A 194 2.62 -1.93 -6.96
C GLY A 194 2.45 -3.45 -7.03
N TYR A 195 1.23 -3.89 -7.32
CA TYR A 195 0.91 -5.27 -7.63
C TYR A 195 0.93 -5.48 -9.14
N ARG A 196 1.94 -6.18 -9.66
CA ARG A 196 2.06 -6.54 -11.07
C ARG A 196 1.09 -7.67 -11.42
N LEU A 197 0.35 -7.51 -12.51
CA LEU A 197 -0.38 -8.61 -13.14
C LEU A 197 0.59 -9.58 -13.84
N VAL A 198 0.56 -10.84 -13.44
CA VAL A 198 1.39 -11.94 -13.98
C VAL A 198 0.52 -13.08 -14.51
N LYS A 199 1.12 -14.01 -15.24
CA LYS A 199 0.41 -15.18 -15.80
C LYS A 199 0.24 -16.30 -14.78
N GLU A 200 1.14 -16.36 -13.81
CA GLU A 200 1.13 -17.39 -12.78
C GLU A 200 0.02 -17.14 -11.78
N ARG A 201 -0.77 -18.18 -11.51
CA ARG A 201 -1.78 -18.17 -10.46
C ARG A 201 -1.15 -18.71 -9.19
N ALA A 202 -0.92 -17.84 -8.23
CA ALA A 202 -0.47 -18.23 -6.89
C ALA A 202 -0.98 -17.24 -5.84
N PRO A 203 -1.39 -17.73 -4.66
CA PRO A 203 -1.81 -16.85 -3.57
C PRO A 203 -0.60 -16.08 -3.02
N GLY A 204 -0.78 -14.79 -2.76
CA GLY A 204 0.20 -13.99 -2.03
C GLY A 204 1.57 -13.83 -2.70
N GLN A 205 1.62 -13.84 -4.04
CA GLN A 205 2.86 -13.64 -4.79
C GLN A 205 3.57 -12.34 -4.39
N PHE A 206 4.88 -12.42 -4.20
CA PHE A 206 5.70 -11.34 -3.66
C PHE A 206 7.12 -11.43 -4.23
N ASP A 207 7.60 -10.37 -4.86
CA ASP A 207 8.97 -10.30 -5.38
C ASP A 207 9.92 -9.71 -4.32
N VAL A 208 10.76 -10.57 -3.76
CA VAL A 208 11.71 -10.21 -2.70
C VAL A 208 12.77 -9.25 -3.21
N GLY A 209 13.31 -9.48 -4.40
CA GLY A 209 14.43 -8.71 -4.95
C GLY A 209 14.03 -7.27 -5.26
N LEU A 210 12.96 -7.11 -6.04
CA LEU A 210 12.44 -5.79 -6.39
C LEU A 210 11.94 -5.04 -5.17
N THR A 211 11.22 -5.71 -4.26
CA THR A 211 10.70 -5.04 -3.05
C THR A 211 11.84 -4.60 -2.13
N ALA A 212 12.89 -5.40 -1.97
CA ALA A 212 14.07 -5.02 -1.20
C ALA A 212 14.80 -3.84 -1.82
N ASP A 213 15.09 -3.88 -3.13
CA ASP A 213 15.77 -2.78 -3.81
C ASP A 213 14.97 -1.47 -3.72
N HIS A 214 13.66 -1.55 -3.89
CA HIS A 214 12.79 -0.40 -3.75
C HIS A 214 12.82 0.21 -2.34
N LEU A 215 12.59 -0.59 -1.30
CA LEU A 215 12.58 -0.11 0.09
C LEU A 215 13.94 0.42 0.54
N MET A 216 15.03 -0.21 0.11
CA MET A 216 16.36 0.09 0.63
C MET A 216 17.07 1.19 -0.15
N ASN A 217 16.86 1.26 -1.47
CA ASN A 217 17.67 2.09 -2.38
C ASN A 217 16.86 3.15 -3.14
N THR A 218 15.55 2.94 -3.36
CA THR A 218 14.76 3.80 -4.25
C THR A 218 13.78 4.71 -3.51
N TYR A 219 13.10 4.18 -2.50
CA TYR A 219 12.00 4.85 -1.84
C TYR A 219 12.43 5.99 -0.93
N ARG A 220 11.56 6.98 -0.83
CA ARG A 220 11.73 8.17 -0.01
C ARG A 220 10.74 8.16 1.17
N PHE A 221 11.21 8.67 2.30
CA PHE A 221 10.47 8.69 3.57
C PHE A 221 10.61 10.06 4.25
N SER A 222 10.72 11.14 3.46
CA SER A 222 10.98 12.48 4.00
C SER A 222 9.86 12.92 4.93
N GLY A 223 10.24 13.36 6.14
CA GLY A 223 9.31 13.81 7.17
C GLY A 223 8.52 12.70 7.89
N VAL A 224 8.62 11.42 7.47
CA VAL A 224 7.85 10.31 8.08
C VAL A 224 8.24 10.11 9.55
N ALA A 225 9.52 10.02 9.84
CA ALA A 225 10.04 9.83 11.19
C ALA A 225 10.11 11.12 12.03
N ASP A 226 9.88 12.30 11.44
CA ASP A 226 9.98 13.57 12.16
C ASP A 226 8.70 13.84 12.98
N GLN A 227 8.83 13.96 14.30
CA GLN A 227 7.73 14.26 15.22
C GLN A 227 7.30 15.74 15.19
N ASN A 228 8.12 16.63 14.61
CA ASN A 228 7.76 18.04 14.42
C ASN A 228 6.88 18.25 13.17
N VAL A 229 6.71 17.22 12.35
CA VAL A 229 5.84 17.23 11.18
C VAL A 229 4.51 16.59 11.53
N TYR A 230 3.46 17.41 11.60
CA TYR A 230 2.10 16.93 11.79
C TYR A 230 1.66 16.04 10.62
N LYS A 231 1.08 14.89 10.96
CA LYS A 231 0.53 13.93 10.00
C LYS A 231 -0.93 13.65 10.38
N ASP A 232 -1.83 13.93 9.46
CA ASP A 232 -3.24 13.60 9.66
C ASP A 232 -3.47 12.07 9.67
N ALA A 233 -4.63 11.65 10.17
CA ALA A 233 -4.97 10.23 10.32
C ALA A 233 -4.94 9.46 8.99
N VAL A 234 -5.30 10.10 7.87
CA VAL A 234 -5.28 9.42 6.57
C VAL A 234 -3.84 9.12 6.15
N ALA A 235 -2.95 10.10 6.27
CA ALA A 235 -1.52 9.92 6.02
C ALA A 235 -0.93 8.82 6.91
N ARG A 236 -1.19 8.86 8.22
CA ARG A 236 -0.71 7.86 9.19
C ARG A 236 -1.21 6.45 8.89
N ARG A 237 -2.46 6.30 8.47
CA ARG A 237 -3.01 5.00 8.03
C ARG A 237 -2.34 4.48 6.76
N LEU A 238 -2.09 5.34 5.77
CA LEU A 238 -1.47 4.94 4.50
C LEU A 238 -0.01 4.50 4.67
N LEU A 239 0.71 5.05 5.65
CA LEU A 239 2.08 4.61 5.98
C LEU A 239 2.14 3.12 6.37
N GLY A 240 1.05 2.54 6.88
CA GLY A 240 0.96 1.11 7.16
C GLY A 240 1.21 0.23 5.92
N ASN A 241 0.98 0.73 4.70
CA ASN A 241 1.25 -0.01 3.48
C ASN A 241 2.75 -0.29 3.28
N TYR A 242 3.66 0.53 3.82
CA TYR A 242 5.09 0.22 3.83
C TYR A 242 5.42 -0.95 4.76
N LEU A 243 4.76 -1.02 5.92
CA LEU A 243 4.98 -2.13 6.85
C LEU A 243 4.55 -3.48 6.25
N VAL A 244 3.53 -3.51 5.39
CA VAL A 244 3.18 -4.73 4.62
C VAL A 244 4.34 -5.20 3.74
N LEU A 245 5.11 -4.27 3.15
CA LEU A 245 6.28 -4.60 2.32
C LEU A 245 7.43 -5.15 3.18
N PHE A 246 7.73 -4.50 4.30
CA PHE A 246 8.74 -4.96 5.25
C PHE A 246 8.38 -6.34 5.83
N ASP A 247 7.13 -6.53 6.23
CA ASP A 247 6.55 -7.79 6.71
C ASP A 247 6.71 -8.92 5.68
N GLY A 248 6.43 -8.64 4.40
CA GLY A 248 6.69 -9.57 3.30
C GLY A 248 8.16 -9.98 3.17
N LEU A 249 9.08 -9.00 3.19
CA LEU A 249 10.53 -9.26 3.13
C LEU A 249 11.03 -10.07 4.31
N ILE A 250 10.62 -9.71 5.54
CA ILE A 250 11.04 -10.40 6.76
C ILE A 250 10.63 -11.86 6.70
N ARG A 251 9.37 -12.15 6.36
CA ARG A 251 8.89 -13.53 6.19
C ARG A 251 9.68 -14.28 5.12
N ALA A 252 9.95 -13.65 3.98
CA ALA A 252 10.72 -14.27 2.91
C ALA A 252 12.16 -14.60 3.34
N TYR A 253 12.83 -13.70 4.08
CA TYR A 253 14.18 -13.96 4.60
C TYR A 253 14.17 -15.06 5.67
N LEU A 254 13.18 -15.08 6.56
CA LEU A 254 13.04 -16.14 7.56
C LEU A 254 12.76 -17.52 6.93
N GLN A 255 11.99 -17.57 5.84
CA GLN A 255 11.76 -18.80 5.06
C GLN A 255 13.01 -19.31 4.34
N GLN A 256 13.96 -18.43 4.04
CA GLN A 256 15.24 -18.76 3.42
C GLN A 256 16.36 -18.99 4.45
N ASP A 257 16.03 -19.06 5.75
CA ASP A 257 17.01 -19.18 6.84
C ASP A 257 18.06 -18.05 6.86
N LEU A 258 17.63 -16.82 6.56
CA LEU A 258 18.46 -15.61 6.56
C LEU A 258 18.09 -14.65 7.72
N PRO A 259 18.31 -15.03 9.00
CA PRO A 259 17.89 -14.22 10.15
C PRO A 259 18.58 -12.86 10.24
N ALA A 260 19.83 -12.74 9.76
CA ALA A 260 20.53 -11.45 9.73
C ALA A 260 19.85 -10.43 8.82
N MET A 261 19.36 -10.86 7.66
CA MET A 261 18.63 -10.00 6.73
C MET A 261 17.25 -9.62 7.29
N ALA A 262 16.56 -10.57 7.94
CA ALA A 262 15.30 -10.32 8.62
C ALA A 262 15.46 -9.25 9.72
N PHE A 263 16.48 -9.40 10.58
CA PHE A 263 16.78 -8.44 11.64
C PHE A 263 17.10 -7.04 11.11
N GLN A 264 17.98 -6.94 10.10
CA GLN A 264 18.29 -5.65 9.48
C GLN A 264 17.06 -4.99 8.86
N THR A 265 16.16 -5.79 8.27
CA THR A 265 14.91 -5.31 7.68
C THR A 265 13.96 -4.78 8.75
N LEU A 266 13.86 -5.45 9.91
CA LEU A 266 13.11 -4.96 11.07
C LEU A 266 13.63 -3.62 11.58
N GLN A 267 14.94 -3.50 11.79
CA GLN A 267 15.56 -2.26 12.23
C GLN A 267 15.31 -1.12 11.22
N LYS A 268 15.44 -1.41 9.92
CA LYS A 268 15.18 -0.42 8.88
C LYS A 268 13.71 0.04 8.87
N ALA A 269 12.76 -0.89 9.05
CA ALA A 269 11.35 -0.57 9.13
C ALA A 269 11.06 0.42 10.27
N GLU A 270 11.69 0.23 11.42
CA GLU A 270 11.52 1.12 12.58
C GLU A 270 12.10 2.51 12.34
N VAL A 271 13.29 2.59 11.73
CA VAL A 271 13.91 3.88 11.41
C VAL A 271 13.09 4.66 10.38
N LEU A 272 12.56 3.98 9.35
CA LEU A 272 11.88 4.64 8.24
C LEU A 272 10.40 4.93 8.52
N VAL A 273 9.72 4.04 9.24
CA VAL A 273 8.28 4.14 9.55
C VAL A 273 8.04 3.82 11.04
N PRO A 274 8.56 4.65 11.97
CA PRO A 274 8.55 4.34 13.39
C PRO A 274 7.13 4.24 13.97
N PRO A 275 6.92 3.57 15.11
CA PRO A 275 5.60 3.39 15.71
C PRO A 275 4.78 4.67 15.89
N HIS A 276 5.42 5.75 16.31
CA HIS A 276 4.77 7.05 16.51
C HIS A 276 4.31 7.72 15.20
N SER A 277 4.73 7.22 14.04
CA SER A 277 4.29 7.73 12.73
C SER A 277 2.96 7.15 12.27
N LEU A 278 2.42 6.14 12.97
CA LEU A 278 1.18 5.44 12.61
C LEU A 278 0.03 5.78 13.57
N ASP A 279 -1.20 5.44 13.15
CA ASP A 279 -2.40 5.61 13.97
C ASP A 279 -2.61 4.47 14.97
N THR A 280 -2.13 3.27 14.66
CA THR A 280 -2.55 2.04 15.36
C THR A 280 -1.34 1.25 15.86
N PRO A 281 -1.19 1.06 17.19
CA PRO A 281 -0.13 0.25 17.77
C PRO A 281 -0.12 -1.20 17.24
N LEU A 282 -1.30 -1.73 16.87
CA LEU A 282 -1.47 -3.11 16.42
C LEU A 282 -0.59 -3.49 15.21
N VAL A 283 -0.36 -2.55 14.28
CA VAL A 283 0.46 -2.85 13.10
C VAL A 283 1.92 -3.10 13.52
N TRP A 284 2.42 -2.32 14.47
CA TRP A 284 3.77 -2.49 15.00
C TRP A 284 3.88 -3.68 15.97
N ALA A 285 2.85 -3.99 16.75
CA ALA A 285 2.83 -5.22 17.55
C ALA A 285 2.97 -6.47 16.66
N SER A 286 2.29 -6.49 15.50
CA SER A 286 2.47 -7.56 14.52
C SER A 286 3.89 -7.62 13.95
N MET A 287 4.53 -6.47 13.69
CA MET A 287 5.93 -6.41 13.25
C MET A 287 6.89 -6.88 14.35
N ALA A 288 6.66 -6.48 15.60
CA ALA A 288 7.50 -6.83 16.74
C ALA A 288 7.58 -8.35 16.92
N ASN A 289 6.48 -9.08 16.70
CA ASN A 289 6.46 -10.55 16.76
C ASN A 289 7.45 -11.24 15.82
N HIS A 290 7.92 -10.59 14.75
CA HIS A 290 8.98 -11.14 13.91
C HIS A 290 10.35 -11.17 14.58
N TYR A 291 10.61 -10.30 15.56
CA TYR A 291 11.83 -10.41 16.38
C TYR A 291 11.89 -11.75 17.11
N ARG A 292 10.75 -12.28 17.57
CA ARG A 292 10.69 -13.62 18.18
C ARG A 292 11.13 -14.71 17.20
N GLN A 293 10.57 -14.70 15.99
CA GLN A 293 10.91 -15.69 14.96
C GLN A 293 12.37 -15.57 14.52
N THR A 294 12.86 -14.34 14.41
CA THR A 294 14.26 -14.04 14.10
C THR A 294 15.21 -14.52 15.20
N ALA A 295 14.83 -14.34 16.47
CA ALA A 295 15.59 -14.83 17.62
C ALA A 295 15.75 -16.36 17.58
N LEU A 296 14.65 -17.08 17.32
CA LEU A 296 14.68 -18.54 17.20
C LEU A 296 15.64 -19.00 16.10
N LYS A 297 15.59 -18.35 14.92
CA LYS A 297 16.50 -18.65 13.81
C LYS A 297 17.97 -18.37 14.14
N PHE A 298 18.27 -17.30 14.88
CA PHE A 298 19.63 -17.06 15.36
C PHE A 298 20.12 -18.10 16.37
N ALA A 299 19.26 -18.51 17.30
CA ALA A 299 19.59 -19.56 18.28
C ALA A 299 19.84 -20.90 17.58
N GLU A 300 18.99 -21.29 16.62
CA GLU A 300 19.19 -22.48 15.78
C GLU A 300 20.52 -22.45 15.01
N ALA A 301 20.96 -21.25 14.58
CA ALA A 301 22.23 -21.03 13.91
C ALA A 301 23.45 -20.92 14.87
N GLY A 302 23.27 -21.17 16.17
CA GLY A 302 24.35 -21.10 17.16
C GLY A 302 24.81 -19.67 17.47
N ARG A 303 23.92 -18.68 17.36
CA ARG A 303 24.19 -17.24 17.60
C ARG A 303 23.33 -16.69 18.75
N PRO A 304 23.52 -17.17 19.99
CA PRO A 304 22.68 -16.80 21.13
C PRO A 304 22.71 -15.30 21.45
N ASP A 305 23.85 -14.61 21.29
CA ASP A 305 23.94 -13.15 21.52
C ASP A 305 22.99 -12.37 20.60
N SER A 306 22.93 -12.75 19.31
CA SER A 306 22.05 -12.10 18.34
C SER A 306 20.59 -12.45 18.58
N ALA A 307 20.33 -13.66 19.07
CA ALA A 307 19.01 -14.09 19.46
C ALA A 307 18.48 -13.31 20.68
N LEU A 308 19.35 -13.07 21.66
CA LEU A 308 19.06 -12.26 22.84
C LEU A 308 18.66 -10.83 22.46
N VAL A 309 19.47 -10.15 21.63
CA VAL A 309 19.17 -8.79 21.16
C VAL A 309 17.78 -8.71 20.52
N CYS A 310 17.39 -9.71 19.73
CA CYS A 310 16.05 -9.74 19.14
C CYS A 310 14.93 -9.78 20.20
N LEU A 311 15.09 -10.57 21.26
CA LEU A 311 14.08 -10.66 22.33
C LEU A 311 13.99 -9.36 23.16
N GLU A 312 15.11 -8.68 23.37
CA GLU A 312 15.13 -7.36 24.02
C GLU A 312 14.38 -6.31 23.18
N GLU A 313 14.59 -6.30 21.87
CA GLU A 313 13.88 -5.41 20.93
C GLU A 313 12.38 -5.69 20.89
N LEU A 314 11.97 -6.96 20.96
CA LEU A 314 10.56 -7.34 21.08
C LEU A 314 9.91 -6.73 22.33
N ILE A 315 10.55 -6.87 23.50
CA ILE A 315 10.01 -6.31 24.75
C ILE A 315 9.96 -4.78 24.70
N ARG A 316 10.97 -4.13 24.10
CA ARG A 316 11.00 -2.67 23.95
C ARG A 316 9.84 -2.15 23.11
N LEU A 317 9.51 -2.85 22.01
CA LEU A 317 8.50 -2.42 21.05
C LEU A 317 7.07 -2.87 21.40
N ASP A 318 6.92 -4.01 22.08
CA ASP A 318 5.65 -4.53 22.58
C ASP A 318 5.74 -4.92 24.07
N PRO A 319 5.74 -3.93 24.98
CA PRO A 319 5.89 -4.19 26.43
C PRO A 319 4.76 -5.01 27.05
N GLU A 320 3.60 -5.06 26.39
CA GLU A 320 2.40 -5.77 26.84
C GLU A 320 2.23 -7.12 26.12
N THR A 321 3.29 -7.64 25.50
CA THR A 321 3.25 -8.91 24.79
C THR A 321 2.81 -10.06 25.70
N THR A 322 1.87 -10.89 25.21
CA THR A 322 1.18 -11.90 26.04
C THR A 322 2.12 -12.91 26.71
N ASP A 323 3.26 -13.21 26.08
CA ASP A 323 4.24 -14.20 26.54
C ASP A 323 5.43 -13.56 27.29
N ARG A 324 5.29 -12.33 27.77
CA ARG A 324 6.41 -11.53 28.32
C ARG A 324 7.25 -12.26 29.37
N GLN A 325 6.62 -12.90 30.36
CA GLN A 325 7.34 -13.61 31.42
C GLN A 325 8.22 -14.73 30.85
N GLN A 326 7.70 -15.49 29.88
CA GLN A 326 8.45 -16.56 29.23
C GLN A 326 9.62 -16.01 28.40
N ILE A 327 9.44 -14.88 27.74
CA ILE A 327 10.50 -14.21 26.98
C ILE A 327 11.61 -13.71 27.93
N GLU A 328 11.24 -13.06 29.03
CA GLU A 328 12.20 -12.58 30.05
C GLU A 328 12.97 -13.75 30.71
N GLU A 329 12.34 -14.89 30.95
CA GLU A 329 13.01 -16.10 31.44
C GLU A 329 13.99 -16.68 30.41
N THR A 330 13.60 -16.68 29.13
CA THR A 330 14.46 -17.12 28.02
C THR A 330 15.70 -16.23 27.91
N ILE A 331 15.51 -14.91 27.97
CA ILE A 331 16.58 -13.90 28.00
C ILE A 331 17.57 -14.20 29.14
N ARG A 332 17.08 -14.38 30.38
CA ARG A 332 17.95 -14.67 31.53
C ARG A 332 18.75 -15.97 31.36
N THR A 333 18.11 -16.99 30.81
CA THR A 333 18.72 -18.31 30.62
C THR A 333 19.84 -18.24 29.57
N TRP A 334 19.57 -17.60 28.43
CA TRP A 334 20.57 -17.43 27.37
C TRP A 334 21.71 -16.51 27.79
N GLN A 335 21.43 -15.42 28.51
CA GLN A 335 22.46 -14.54 29.06
C GLN A 335 23.42 -15.31 29.97
N HIS A 336 22.90 -16.13 30.89
CA HIS A 336 23.73 -16.94 31.77
C HIS A 336 24.58 -17.97 30.99
N GLN A 337 24.04 -18.56 29.92
CA GLN A 337 24.79 -19.49 29.08
C GLN A 337 25.95 -18.77 28.37
N ILE A 338 25.70 -17.58 27.82
CA ILE A 338 26.72 -16.75 27.17
C ILE A 338 27.81 -16.35 28.17
N ASP A 339 27.44 -15.87 29.35
CA ASP A 339 28.39 -15.43 30.39
C ASP A 339 29.24 -16.59 30.97
N SER A 340 28.81 -17.84 30.75
CA SER A 340 29.49 -19.06 31.23
C SER A 340 30.47 -19.69 30.23
N LEU A 341 30.53 -19.17 28.99
CA LEU A 341 31.45 -19.57 27.92
C LEU A 341 32.69 -18.66 27.90
#